data_AF-A0A4Z1D0S7-F1
#
_entry.id   AF-A0A4Z1D0S7-F1
#
_cell.length_a   1.000
_cell.length_b   1.000
_cell.length_c   1.000
_cell.angle_alpha   90.00
_cell.angle_beta   90.00
_cell.angle_gamma   90.00
#
_symmetry.space_group_name_H-M   'P 1'
#
loop_
_entity.id
_entity.type
_entity.pdbx_description
1 polymer ?
#
loop_
_entity_poly.entity_id
_entity_poly.type
_entity_poly.pdbx_seq_one_letter_code
_entity_poly.pdbx_strand_id
1 'polypeptide(L)'
;MKRGFRGLVTVAVVLTGGGCAADALPARPAAARVAPSERACPHRTFRWGKVVKREVLAGVSDARRFDVRHGAIVHATFEAAPVRSLHAGVTPAEGTLGQRAAVAALEKKTGVELADAGTDFRLGAGGVQEVSFKKSTGVLFYAVGVTTYEASFAYYCARADAAPTRGTVATWSPVTYGDLVKCGIGEKLEPASIEAERLVCR
;
A
#
# COMPACT_ATOMS: atom_id res chain seq x y z
N MET A 1 43.64 29.08 33.47
CA MET A 1 44.77 28.42 34.17
C MET A 1 44.31 27.93 35.53
N LYS A 2 44.78 26.73 35.93
CA LYS A 2 44.75 26.10 37.28
C LYS A 2 43.42 25.47 37.70
N ARG A 3 43.37 24.13 37.66
CA ARG A 3 43.50 23.14 38.79
C ARG A 3 42.08 22.75 39.27
N GLY A 4 41.57 21.53 39.16
CA GLY A 4 42.19 20.21 39.36
C GLY A 4 42.09 19.84 40.85
N PHE A 5 41.30 18.81 41.20
CA PHE A 5 41.34 17.89 42.37
C PHE A 5 39.92 17.25 42.52
N ARG A 6 39.69 15.96 42.20
CA ARG A 6 39.93 14.73 43.00
C ARG A 6 39.47 14.84 44.46
N GLY A 7 38.52 13.98 44.88
CA GLY A 7 38.31 13.72 46.30
C GLY A 7 36.98 13.05 46.63
N LEU A 8 37.04 11.75 46.87
CA LEU A 8 36.00 10.82 47.28
C LEU A 8 35.81 10.87 48.83
N VAL A 9 34.66 10.35 49.32
CA VAL A 9 34.39 9.90 50.71
C VAL A 9 34.07 11.04 51.72
N THR A 10 33.01 11.05 52.53
CA THR A 10 32.65 10.04 53.55
C THR A 10 31.20 10.17 54.00
N VAL A 11 30.58 9.02 54.23
CA VAL A 11 29.31 8.80 54.92
C VAL A 11 29.41 9.24 56.38
N ALA A 12 28.41 9.98 56.86
CA ALA A 12 28.12 10.10 58.29
C ALA A 12 26.71 9.55 58.53
N VAL A 13 26.65 8.31 59.03
CA VAL A 13 25.47 7.75 59.69
C VAL A 13 25.41 8.37 61.08
N VAL A 14 24.33 9.08 61.39
CA VAL A 14 23.94 9.36 62.77
C VAL A 14 22.64 8.59 63.02
N LEU A 15 22.76 7.52 63.80
CA LEU A 15 21.66 6.81 64.41
C LEU A 15 21.51 7.30 65.86
N THR A 16 20.47 8.08 66.10
CA THR A 16 19.88 8.41 67.41
C THR A 16 18.41 8.73 67.10
N GLY A 17 17.37 8.06 67.56
CA GLY A 17 17.18 7.20 68.72
C GLY A 17 15.82 7.60 69.31
N GLY A 18 14.84 6.71 69.26
CA GLY A 18 13.65 6.67 70.12
C GLY A 18 12.54 7.73 69.92
N GLY A 19 11.36 7.28 69.50
CA GLY A 19 10.11 8.05 69.68
C GLY A 19 8.94 7.46 68.89
N CYS A 20 8.01 6.79 69.58
CA CYS A 20 6.80 6.17 69.04
C CYS A 20 5.90 7.15 68.26
N ALA A 21 5.38 6.72 67.10
CA ALA A 21 3.94 6.70 66.77
C ALA A 21 3.70 6.53 65.26
N ALA A 22 2.70 5.70 64.93
CA ALA A 22 2.03 5.51 63.65
C ALA A 22 2.78 4.71 62.56
N ASP A 23 2.35 3.46 62.38
CA ASP A 23 2.51 2.68 61.16
C ASP A 23 1.94 3.45 59.95
N ALA A 24 2.80 4.13 59.21
CA ALA A 24 2.51 4.60 57.87
C ALA A 24 2.94 3.51 56.88
N LEU A 25 1.96 2.76 56.36
CA LEU A 25 2.12 1.89 55.20
C LEU A 25 2.81 2.67 54.06
N PRO A 26 3.80 2.09 53.36
CA PRO A 26 4.43 2.76 52.23
C PRO A 26 3.38 3.04 51.16
N ALA A 27 3.27 4.32 50.78
CA ALA A 27 2.42 4.78 49.70
C ALA A 27 2.73 3.96 48.43
N ARG A 28 1.75 3.14 48.06
CA ARG A 28 1.69 2.39 46.81
C ARG A 28 2.03 3.35 45.65
N PRO A 29 2.98 3.03 44.77
CA PRO A 29 3.29 3.91 43.65
C PRO A 29 2.00 4.15 42.87
N ALA A 30 1.67 5.43 42.68
CA ALA A 30 0.54 5.87 41.90
C ALA A 30 0.57 5.13 40.57
N ALA A 31 -0.47 4.33 40.33
CA ALA A 31 -0.61 3.54 39.11
C ALA A 31 -0.23 4.42 37.92
N ALA A 32 0.87 4.06 37.25
CA ALA A 32 1.14 4.54 35.91
C ALA A 32 -0.15 4.31 35.14
N ARG A 33 -0.78 5.39 34.68
CA ARG A 33 -1.99 5.30 33.84
C ARG A 33 -1.57 4.51 32.61
N VAL A 34 -1.88 3.22 32.64
CA VAL A 34 -1.86 2.34 31.49
C VAL A 34 -2.65 3.08 30.43
N ALA A 35 -1.98 3.48 29.34
CA ALA A 35 -2.63 4.05 28.18
C ALA A 35 -3.80 3.12 27.82
N PRO A 36 -5.02 3.65 27.53
CA PRO A 36 -6.18 2.80 27.34
C PRO A 36 -5.88 1.75 26.27
N SER A 37 -5.74 0.49 26.69
CA SER A 37 -5.76 -0.67 25.81
C SER A 37 -6.98 -0.54 24.93
N GLU A 38 -6.77 -0.65 23.60
CA GLU A 38 -7.78 -0.64 22.54
C GLU A 38 -9.22 -0.58 23.06
N ARG A 39 -9.76 0.63 23.28
CA ARG A 39 -11.19 0.74 23.57
C ARG A 39 -11.91 0.08 22.41
N ALA A 40 -12.69 -0.96 22.72
CA ALA A 40 -13.59 -1.61 21.79
C ALA A 40 -14.46 -0.53 21.14
N CYS A 41 -14.04 -0.09 19.97
CA CYS A 41 -14.66 0.95 19.16
C CYS A 41 -16.06 0.43 18.76
N PRO A 42 -17.16 0.92 19.36
CA PRO A 42 -18.47 0.30 19.18
C PRO A 42 -19.13 0.72 17.86
N HIS A 43 -18.66 1.79 17.22
CA HIS A 43 -19.27 2.40 16.04
C HIS A 43 -18.39 2.38 14.79
N ARG A 44 -17.50 1.37 14.63
CA ARG A 44 -16.50 1.21 13.53
C ARG A 44 -17.08 1.38 12.11
N THR A 45 -17.38 2.62 11.72
CA THR A 45 -18.11 2.91 10.51
C THR A 45 -17.28 3.83 9.66
N PHE A 46 -17.02 3.39 8.43
CA PHE A 46 -16.40 4.20 7.40
C PHE A 46 -17.48 4.87 6.59
N ARG A 47 -17.38 6.19 6.45
CA ARG A 47 -18.10 6.94 5.42
C ARG A 47 -17.10 7.31 4.34
N TRP A 48 -17.38 6.86 3.12
CA TRP A 48 -16.54 7.08 1.97
C TRP A 48 -16.97 8.35 1.23
N GLY A 49 -15.99 9.12 0.78
CA GLY A 49 -16.19 10.09 -0.29
C GLY A 49 -16.41 9.39 -1.63
N LYS A 50 -16.24 10.13 -2.73
CA LYS A 50 -16.25 9.54 -4.07
C LYS A 50 -15.09 8.54 -4.19
N VAL A 51 -15.42 7.30 -4.55
CA VAL A 51 -14.42 6.30 -4.92
C VAL A 51 -14.08 6.51 -6.40
N VAL A 52 -12.82 6.80 -6.67
CA VAL A 52 -12.28 6.97 -8.03
C VAL A 52 -11.62 5.66 -8.45
N LYS A 53 -12.15 5.05 -9.50
CA LYS A 53 -11.59 3.86 -10.15
C LYS A 53 -10.82 4.30 -11.39
N ARG A 54 -9.59 3.80 -11.57
CA ARG A 54 -8.78 4.04 -12.78
C ARG A 54 -8.11 2.76 -13.24
N GLU A 55 -7.97 2.60 -14.54
CA GLU A 55 -7.10 1.57 -15.12
C GLU A 55 -5.75 2.20 -15.41
N VAL A 56 -4.68 1.53 -14.98
CA VAL A 56 -3.31 2.00 -15.16
C VAL A 56 -2.45 0.90 -15.73
N LEU A 57 -1.49 1.29 -16.57
CA LEU A 57 -0.55 0.36 -17.18
C LEU A 57 0.48 -0.12 -16.14
N ALA A 58 0.48 -1.41 -15.84
CA ALA A 58 1.36 -2.02 -14.85
C ALA A 58 2.64 -2.61 -15.47
N GLY A 59 2.58 -3.14 -16.69
CA GLY A 59 3.74 -3.69 -17.36
C GLY A 59 3.60 -3.75 -18.88
N VAL A 60 4.75 -3.80 -19.57
CA VAL A 60 4.86 -3.84 -21.04
C VAL A 60 6.04 -4.72 -21.43
N SER A 61 5.88 -5.57 -22.44
CA SER A 61 6.98 -6.34 -23.03
C SER A 61 7.69 -5.57 -24.13
N ASP A 62 8.89 -6.01 -24.48
CA ASP A 62 9.57 -5.55 -25.70
C ASP A 62 8.67 -5.76 -26.93
N ALA A 63 8.70 -4.78 -27.83
CA ALA A 63 8.00 -4.84 -29.10
C ALA A 63 8.77 -5.71 -30.11
N ARG A 64 8.07 -6.63 -30.77
CA ARG A 64 8.65 -7.63 -31.69
C ARG A 64 7.96 -7.61 -33.04
N ARG A 65 8.76 -7.55 -34.11
CA ARG A 65 8.26 -7.66 -35.49
C ARG A 65 8.14 -9.12 -35.91
N PHE A 66 7.02 -9.45 -36.55
CA PHE A 66 6.76 -10.75 -37.14
C PHE A 66 6.39 -10.60 -38.61
N ASP A 67 6.84 -11.55 -39.43
CA ASP A 67 6.40 -11.73 -40.82
C ASP A 67 6.17 -13.23 -41.08
N VAL A 68 4.94 -13.68 -40.84
CA VAL A 68 4.56 -15.10 -40.90
C VAL A 68 3.83 -15.38 -42.21
N ARG A 69 4.48 -16.14 -43.09
CA ARG A 69 3.94 -16.60 -44.37
C ARG A 69 2.79 -17.61 -44.18
N HIS A 70 1.94 -17.71 -45.19
CA HIS A 70 0.82 -18.66 -45.19
C HIS A 70 1.33 -20.12 -45.09
N GLY A 71 0.76 -20.90 -44.18
CA GLY A 71 1.13 -22.30 -43.95
C GLY A 71 2.12 -22.54 -42.80
N ALA A 72 2.73 -21.49 -42.23
CA ALA A 72 3.61 -21.60 -41.06
C ALA A 72 2.87 -21.24 -39.76
N ILE A 73 3.26 -21.88 -38.64
CA ILE A 73 2.80 -21.53 -37.29
C ILE A 73 4.00 -20.98 -36.52
N VAL A 74 3.84 -19.83 -35.87
CA VAL A 74 4.85 -19.27 -34.97
C VAL A 74 4.36 -19.35 -33.53
N HIS A 75 5.27 -19.74 -32.64
CA HIS A 75 5.12 -19.67 -31.20
C HIS A 75 5.97 -18.53 -30.67
N ALA A 76 5.39 -17.67 -29.84
CA ALA A 76 6.10 -16.55 -29.23
C ALA A 76 5.68 -16.39 -27.78
N THR A 77 6.67 -16.06 -26.94
CA THR A 77 6.46 -15.64 -25.56
C THR A 77 6.80 -14.15 -25.45
N PHE A 78 5.96 -13.44 -24.72
CA PHE A 78 6.15 -12.04 -24.36
C PHE A 78 6.24 -11.93 -22.84
N GLU A 79 7.28 -11.27 -22.36
CA GLU A 79 7.52 -11.04 -20.94
C GLU A 79 7.45 -9.53 -20.70
N ALA A 80 6.46 -9.10 -19.93
CA ALA A 80 6.27 -7.71 -19.58
C ALA A 80 7.18 -7.31 -18.41
N ALA A 81 7.83 -6.16 -18.56
CA ALA A 81 8.56 -5.51 -17.49
C ALA A 81 7.63 -4.50 -16.79
N PRO A 82 7.76 -4.30 -15.45
CA PRO A 82 6.98 -3.31 -14.74
C PRO A 82 7.35 -1.91 -15.22
N VAL A 83 6.35 -1.07 -15.50
CA VAL A 83 6.57 0.30 -15.99
C VAL A 83 6.34 1.38 -14.93
N ARG A 84 5.75 1.00 -13.77
CA ARG A 84 5.57 1.90 -12.64
C ARG A 84 5.56 1.14 -11.32
N SER A 85 5.88 1.87 -10.25
CA SER A 85 5.64 1.43 -8.88
C SER A 85 4.25 1.85 -8.43
N LEU A 86 3.47 0.92 -7.89
CA LEU A 86 2.22 1.22 -7.19
C LEU A 86 2.39 0.79 -5.74
N HIS A 87 2.02 1.66 -4.80
CA HIS A 87 2.08 1.43 -3.35
C HIS A 87 0.71 1.60 -2.69
N ALA A 88 0.24 0.57 -1.97
CA ALA A 88 -1.08 0.56 -1.39
C ALA A 88 -0.99 1.25 -0.03
N GLY A 89 -1.68 2.37 0.14
CA GLY A 89 -1.50 3.25 1.29
C GLY A 89 -2.82 3.69 1.91
N VAL A 90 -2.77 3.89 3.22
CA VAL A 90 -3.82 4.55 3.99
C VAL A 90 -3.19 5.70 4.76
N THR A 91 -3.61 6.92 4.46
CA THR A 91 -3.07 8.14 5.06
C THR A 91 -4.15 8.82 5.89
N PRO A 92 -4.20 8.57 7.22
CA PRO A 92 -5.04 9.35 8.12
C PRO A 92 -4.46 10.77 8.25
N ALA A 93 -5.34 11.77 8.34
CA ALA A 93 -4.93 13.15 8.61
C ALA A 93 -4.39 13.31 10.04
N GLU A 94 -4.98 12.59 11.00
CA GLU A 94 -4.62 12.62 12.41
C GLU A 94 -4.82 11.25 13.07
N GLY A 95 -3.99 10.94 14.06
CA GLY A 95 -4.10 9.72 14.87
C GLY A 95 -3.63 8.44 14.17
N THR A 96 -3.85 7.31 14.84
CA THR A 96 -3.55 5.98 14.31
C THR A 96 -4.84 5.27 13.90
N LEU A 97 -4.87 4.74 12.68
CA LEU A 97 -5.97 3.96 12.14
C LEU A 97 -5.43 2.60 11.69
N GLY A 98 -6.17 1.52 12.00
CA GLY A 98 -5.86 0.20 11.45
C GLY A 98 -6.01 0.20 9.93
N GLN A 99 -4.88 0.29 9.21
CA GLN A 99 -4.88 0.45 7.75
C GLN A 99 -5.56 -0.72 7.03
N ARG A 100 -5.33 -1.96 7.49
CA ARG A 100 -6.02 -3.15 6.98
C ARG A 100 -7.55 -3.06 7.13
N ALA A 101 -8.05 -2.49 8.23
CA ALA A 101 -9.48 -2.32 8.42
C ALA A 101 -10.07 -1.28 7.45
N ALA A 102 -9.32 -0.25 7.09
CA ALA A 102 -9.73 0.73 6.09
C ALA A 102 -9.79 0.11 4.68
N VAL A 103 -8.80 -0.69 4.30
CA VAL A 103 -8.80 -1.43 3.02
C VAL A 103 -9.98 -2.41 2.99
N ALA A 104 -10.17 -3.24 4.02
CA ALA A 104 -11.28 -4.19 4.08
C ALA A 104 -12.67 -3.53 4.05
N ALA A 105 -12.79 -2.33 4.63
CA ALA A 105 -14.02 -1.55 4.54
C ALA A 105 -14.24 -0.96 3.13
N LEU A 106 -13.17 -0.66 2.40
CA LEU A 106 -13.24 -0.24 1.00
C LEU A 106 -13.61 -1.41 0.10
N GLU A 107 -13.04 -2.60 0.32
CA GLU A 107 -13.42 -3.84 -0.39
C GLU A 107 -14.91 -4.12 -0.27
N LYS A 108 -15.45 -4.04 0.96
CA LYS A 108 -16.90 -4.20 1.19
C LYS A 108 -17.73 -3.13 0.46
N LYS A 109 -17.21 -1.92 0.31
CA LYS A 109 -17.90 -0.82 -0.37
C LYS A 109 -17.88 -0.99 -1.90
N THR A 110 -16.79 -1.50 -2.45
CA THR A 110 -16.60 -1.65 -3.91
C THR A 110 -17.03 -3.02 -4.43
N GLY A 111 -17.07 -4.04 -3.57
CA GLY A 111 -17.30 -5.44 -3.94
C GLY A 111 -16.11 -6.09 -4.64
N VAL A 112 -14.90 -5.54 -4.48
CA VAL A 112 -13.68 -5.97 -5.17
C VAL A 112 -12.60 -6.24 -4.13
N GLU A 113 -11.82 -7.31 -4.34
CA GLU A 113 -10.62 -7.59 -3.55
C GLU A 113 -9.54 -6.54 -3.82
N LEU A 114 -8.88 -6.04 -2.78
CA LEU A 114 -7.91 -4.95 -2.87
C LEU A 114 -6.62 -5.32 -2.15
N ALA A 115 -5.50 -4.80 -2.66
CA ALA A 115 -4.21 -4.98 -2.02
C ALA A 115 -4.19 -4.37 -0.61
N ASP A 116 -3.63 -5.13 0.32
CA ASP A 116 -3.40 -4.71 1.70
C ASP A 116 -2.50 -3.46 1.74
N ALA A 117 -2.73 -2.58 2.70
CA ALA A 117 -1.87 -1.41 2.91
C ALA A 117 -0.43 -1.81 3.24
N GLY A 118 0.54 -1.06 2.72
CA GLY A 118 1.97 -1.35 2.78
C GLY A 118 2.47 -2.30 1.67
N THR A 119 1.56 -2.84 0.85
CA THR A 119 1.94 -3.73 -0.26
C THR A 119 2.42 -2.91 -1.44
N ASP A 120 3.48 -3.36 -2.10
CA ASP A 120 3.90 -2.86 -3.42
C ASP A 120 3.40 -3.80 -4.52
N PHE A 121 2.95 -3.22 -5.63
CA PHE A 121 2.54 -4.01 -6.79
C PHE A 121 3.75 -4.76 -7.37
N ARG A 122 3.54 -6.02 -7.73
CA ARG A 122 4.50 -6.84 -8.47
C ARG A 122 3.80 -7.49 -9.64
N LEU A 123 4.45 -7.42 -10.79
CA LEU A 123 4.02 -8.18 -11.96
C LEU A 123 4.27 -9.67 -11.67
N GLY A 124 3.20 -10.40 -11.37
CA GLY A 124 3.24 -11.84 -11.12
C GLY A 124 3.25 -12.66 -12.41
N ALA A 125 2.70 -13.88 -12.37
CA ALA A 125 2.56 -14.75 -13.55
C ALA A 125 1.83 -14.09 -14.73
N GLY A 126 0.92 -13.14 -14.45
CA GLY A 126 0.24 -12.34 -15.48
C GLY A 126 1.15 -11.46 -16.34
N GLY A 127 2.44 -11.36 -16.01
CA GLY A 127 3.46 -10.69 -16.82
C GLY A 127 3.95 -11.49 -18.03
N VAL A 128 3.60 -12.77 -18.13
CA VAL A 128 4.04 -13.64 -19.23
C VAL A 128 2.87 -14.06 -20.09
N GLN A 129 2.99 -13.90 -21.40
CA GLN A 129 1.98 -14.31 -22.36
C GLN A 129 2.60 -15.18 -23.46
N GLU A 130 2.11 -16.41 -23.58
CA GLU A 130 2.45 -17.33 -24.66
C GLU A 130 1.37 -17.30 -25.73
N VAL A 131 1.76 -17.20 -27.00
CA VAL A 131 0.83 -17.16 -28.14
C VAL A 131 1.30 -18.02 -29.30
N SER A 132 0.34 -18.56 -30.04
CA SER A 132 0.57 -19.23 -31.32
C SER A 132 -0.28 -18.61 -32.41
N PHE A 133 0.31 -18.26 -33.55
CA PHE A 133 -0.42 -17.66 -34.67
C PHE A 133 0.11 -18.12 -36.03
N LYS A 134 -0.82 -18.21 -37.00
CA LYS A 134 -0.57 -18.73 -38.36
C LYS A 134 -0.45 -17.66 -39.45
N LYS A 135 -0.81 -16.41 -39.12
CA LYS A 135 -0.78 -15.27 -40.05
C LYS A 135 -0.64 -13.97 -39.26
N SER A 136 0.57 -13.44 -39.18
CA SER A 136 0.84 -12.12 -38.60
C SER A 136 1.97 -11.45 -39.35
N THR A 137 1.71 -10.21 -39.78
CA THR A 137 2.73 -9.31 -40.32
C THR A 137 2.61 -7.99 -39.56
N GLY A 138 3.74 -7.48 -39.04
CA GLY A 138 3.82 -6.23 -38.27
C GLY A 138 4.43 -6.41 -36.89
N VAL A 139 4.34 -5.37 -36.06
CA VAL A 139 4.87 -5.38 -34.68
C VAL A 139 3.79 -5.70 -33.66
N LEU A 140 4.18 -6.49 -32.66
CA LEU A 140 3.35 -6.91 -31.54
C LEU A 140 4.10 -6.66 -30.23
N PHE A 141 3.38 -6.34 -29.18
CA PHE A 141 3.89 -6.33 -27.80
C PHE A 141 2.76 -6.71 -26.83
N TYR A 142 3.11 -7.11 -25.61
CA TYR A 142 2.16 -7.46 -24.56
C TYR A 142 2.08 -6.34 -23.53
N ALA A 143 0.86 -6.00 -23.12
CA ALA A 143 0.60 -4.97 -22.12
C ALA A 143 -0.24 -5.53 -20.97
N VAL A 144 0.09 -5.14 -19.74
CA VAL A 144 -0.60 -5.58 -18.52
C VAL A 144 -1.13 -4.36 -17.78
N GLY A 145 -2.44 -4.29 -17.57
CA GLY A 145 -3.12 -3.27 -16.79
C GLY A 145 -3.54 -3.75 -15.40
N VAL A 146 -3.68 -2.81 -14.48
CA VAL A 146 -4.26 -3.02 -13.15
C VAL A 146 -5.28 -1.92 -12.84
N THR A 147 -6.32 -2.25 -12.10
CA THR A 147 -7.30 -1.25 -11.63
C THR A 147 -6.88 -0.68 -10.29
N THR A 148 -6.71 0.64 -10.19
CA THR A 148 -6.50 1.37 -8.94
C THR A 148 -7.78 1.98 -8.40
N TYR A 149 -7.81 2.14 -7.08
CA TYR A 149 -8.91 2.71 -6.30
C TYR A 149 -8.36 3.77 -5.36
N GLU A 150 -8.89 4.98 -5.48
CA GLU A 150 -8.59 6.10 -4.59
C GLU A 150 -9.87 6.64 -3.97
N ALA A 151 -9.87 6.85 -2.65
CA ALA A 151 -11.03 7.40 -1.95
C ALA A 151 -10.62 8.16 -0.68
N SER A 152 -11.33 9.23 -0.37
CA SER A 152 -11.31 9.82 0.98
C SER A 152 -12.28 9.10 1.91
N PHE A 153 -11.98 9.10 3.21
CA PHE A 153 -12.85 8.53 4.22
C PHE A 153 -12.99 9.42 5.46
N ALA A 154 -14.08 9.18 6.20
CA ALA A 154 -14.28 9.59 7.58
C ALA A 154 -14.61 8.34 8.41
N TYR A 155 -13.78 8.05 9.42
CA TYR A 155 -13.90 6.93 10.33
C TYR A 155 -14.42 7.40 11.69
N TYR A 156 -15.55 6.83 12.11
CA TYR A 156 -16.22 7.18 13.36
C TYR A 156 -15.95 6.09 14.39
N CYS A 157 -15.30 6.45 15.51
CA CYS A 157 -14.89 5.47 16.51
C CYS A 157 -15.44 5.70 17.93
N ALA A 158 -15.70 6.96 18.30
CA ALA A 158 -16.42 7.30 19.52
C ALA A 158 -17.88 7.67 19.21
N ARG A 159 -18.69 8.01 20.24
CA ARG A 159 -20.09 8.46 20.07
C ARG A 159 -20.19 9.54 18.98
N ALA A 160 -21.38 9.68 18.39
CA ALA A 160 -21.69 10.54 17.25
C ALA A 160 -21.15 12.00 17.33
N ASP A 161 -20.83 12.49 18.52
CA ASP A 161 -20.35 13.85 18.78
C ASP A 161 -18.81 14.00 18.76
N ALA A 162 -18.05 12.91 18.62
CA ALA A 162 -16.60 13.00 18.45
C ALA A 162 -16.25 13.26 16.98
N ALA A 163 -15.28 14.16 16.76
CA ALA A 163 -14.78 14.43 15.41
C ALA A 163 -14.24 13.13 14.76
N PRO A 164 -14.66 12.79 13.53
CA PRO A 164 -14.21 11.58 12.87
C PRO A 164 -12.76 11.71 12.42
N THR A 165 -12.02 10.60 12.43
CA THR A 165 -10.70 10.52 11.80
C THR A 165 -10.88 10.52 10.29
N ARG A 166 -10.32 11.52 9.61
CA ARG A 166 -10.37 11.63 8.14
C ARG A 166 -9.08 11.12 7.53
N GLY A 167 -9.13 10.74 6.26
CA GLY A 167 -7.94 10.32 5.53
C GLY A 167 -8.23 9.92 4.09
N THR A 168 -7.24 9.35 3.45
CA THR A 168 -7.33 8.78 2.10
C THR A 168 -6.83 7.35 2.07
N VAL A 169 -7.38 6.58 1.13
CA VAL A 169 -6.90 5.26 0.74
C VAL A 169 -6.56 5.31 -0.74
N ALA A 170 -5.40 4.76 -1.10
CA ALA A 170 -5.00 4.47 -2.47
C ALA A 170 -4.56 3.01 -2.51
N THR A 171 -5.20 2.18 -3.33
CA THR A 171 -4.90 0.74 -3.46
C THR A 171 -5.25 0.25 -4.87
N TRP A 172 -5.10 -1.04 -5.16
CA TRP A 172 -5.43 -1.66 -6.44
C TRP A 172 -6.03 -3.05 -6.26
N SER A 173 -6.71 -3.52 -7.30
CA SER A 173 -7.11 -4.92 -7.40
C SER A 173 -5.88 -5.79 -7.71
N PRO A 174 -5.69 -6.95 -7.04
CA PRO A 174 -4.63 -7.89 -7.40
C PRO A 174 -4.86 -8.57 -8.75
N VAL A 175 -6.08 -8.47 -9.31
CA VAL A 175 -6.41 -8.98 -10.63
C VAL A 175 -5.81 -8.08 -11.70
N THR A 176 -4.86 -8.64 -12.45
CA THR A 176 -4.26 -8.01 -13.63
C THR A 176 -4.97 -8.46 -14.90
N TYR A 177 -5.06 -7.56 -15.89
CA TYR A 177 -5.57 -7.87 -17.22
C TYR A 177 -4.45 -7.64 -18.22
N GLY A 178 -4.25 -8.56 -19.15
CA GLY A 178 -3.23 -8.39 -20.18
C GLY A 178 -3.77 -8.72 -21.56
N ASP A 179 -3.21 -8.07 -22.57
CA ASP A 179 -3.57 -8.29 -23.96
C ASP A 179 -2.37 -8.11 -24.89
N LEU A 180 -2.40 -8.82 -26.03
CA LEU A 180 -1.44 -8.67 -27.10
C LEU A 180 -1.86 -7.53 -28.03
N VAL A 181 -1.01 -6.52 -28.14
CA VAL A 181 -1.30 -5.24 -28.79
C VAL A 181 -0.58 -5.11 -30.13
N LYS A 182 -1.22 -4.42 -31.09
CA LYS A 182 -0.72 -4.23 -32.47
C LYS A 182 -0.88 -2.79 -33.05
N CYS A 183 -1.52 -1.84 -32.37
CA CYS A 183 -2.28 -0.79 -33.07
C CYS A 183 -1.72 0.64 -32.99
N GLY A 184 -1.27 1.33 -34.05
CA GLY A 184 -1.09 1.02 -35.47
C GLY A 184 0.32 1.41 -35.91
N ILE A 185 1.28 0.56 -35.55
CA ILE A 185 2.71 0.86 -35.49
C ILE A 185 3.37 0.88 -36.88
N GLY A 186 3.96 2.03 -37.24
CA GLY A 186 4.95 2.19 -38.32
C GLY A 186 6.39 2.45 -37.85
N GLU A 187 6.64 2.15 -36.56
CA GLU A 187 7.91 1.96 -35.82
C GLU A 187 8.87 3.17 -35.76
N LYS A 188 9.18 3.76 -34.60
CA LYS A 188 10.08 3.18 -33.58
C LYS A 188 9.56 3.54 -32.17
N LEU A 189 9.45 2.56 -31.27
CA LEU A 189 8.79 2.68 -29.96
C LEU A 189 9.72 2.50 -28.75
N GLU A 190 9.14 2.82 -27.57
CA GLU A 190 9.59 2.83 -26.16
C GLU A 190 9.53 4.29 -25.63
N PRO A 191 8.37 4.84 -25.18
CA PRO A 191 8.15 4.96 -23.72
C PRO A 191 6.87 4.25 -23.25
N ALA A 192 7.06 3.19 -22.44
CA ALA A 192 6.07 2.18 -22.03
C ALA A 192 5.17 1.72 -23.19
N SER A 193 5.84 1.41 -24.30
CA SER A 193 5.42 1.21 -25.70
C SER A 193 4.04 1.73 -26.11
N ILE A 194 4.07 2.90 -26.75
CA ILE A 194 3.63 4.23 -26.29
C ILE A 194 2.16 4.35 -25.81
N GLU A 195 1.86 4.81 -24.59
CA GLU A 195 1.93 4.06 -23.34
C GLU A 195 0.82 3.00 -23.36
N ALA A 196 1.22 1.73 -23.54
CA ALA A 196 0.36 0.62 -23.95
C ALA A 196 -0.48 0.92 -25.20
N GLU A 197 0.14 1.38 -26.28
CA GLU A 197 -0.51 2.00 -27.46
C GLU A 197 -1.80 2.76 -27.13
N ARG A 198 -1.60 3.64 -26.13
CA ARG A 198 -2.54 4.51 -25.41
C ARG A 198 -3.69 3.79 -24.73
N LEU A 199 -3.30 2.87 -23.87
CA LEU A 199 -4.15 1.98 -23.09
C LEU A 199 -5.20 1.34 -23.97
N VAL A 200 -4.72 0.26 -24.60
CA VAL A 200 -5.47 -0.79 -25.30
C VAL A 200 -5.55 -0.62 -26.81
N CYS A 201 -5.69 0.62 -27.32
CA CYS A 201 -5.88 1.09 -28.72
C CYS A 201 -7.28 1.62 -29.11
N ARG A 202 -7.74 2.75 -28.53
CA ARG A 202 -8.90 3.51 -29.05
C ARG A 202 -8.54 4.40 -30.23
#